data_AF-A0A6B2FW30-F1
#
_entry.id   AF-A0A6B2FW30-F1
#
_cell.length_a   1.000
_cell.length_b   1.000
_cell.length_c   1.000
_cell.angle_alpha   90.00
_cell.angle_beta   90.00
_cell.angle_gamma   90.00
#
_symmetry.space_group_name_H-M   'P 1'
#
loop_
_entity.id
_entity.type
_entity.pdbx_description
1 polymer ?
#
loop_
_entity_poly.entity_id
_entity_poly.type
_entity_poly.pdbx_seq_one_letter_code
_entity_poly.pdbx_strand_id
1 'polypeptide(L)'
;MENIATRLVNKSVEAFILGLEIYNKPTIKYRAEGFAFFISNAWELMLKAYLVNKDGLESIYFKDKPDRTLSLENCIKKVFTNKNDPLRLNLERIIELRNTSTHFITEDYEAIYAPLFQACVINYAEKLQEFHNIDITQEVASSFLTLNLNVDKLSDERVRAKYSKETAERLIRERNEIQGEIVSENPSFAIPIETHLYITKKEKDADLKVKIERDATNSVAIIHDIKDSNSIYIYT
;
A
#
# COMPACT_ATOMS: atom_id res chain seq x y z
N MET A 1 -9.43 -31.86 12.79
CA MET A 1 -8.17 -31.07 12.75
C MET A 1 -8.32 -30.04 11.67
N GLU A 2 -8.18 -28.77 12.01
CA GLU A 2 -8.33 -27.66 11.08
C GLU A 2 -7.28 -27.75 9.95
N ASN A 3 -7.71 -27.53 8.71
CA ASN A 3 -6.85 -27.61 7.53
C ASN A 3 -5.71 -26.58 7.65
N ILE A 4 -4.46 -26.99 7.40
CA ILE A 4 -3.28 -26.12 7.52
C ILE A 4 -3.36 -24.90 6.61
N ALA A 5 -3.94 -25.02 5.42
CA ALA A 5 -4.16 -23.89 4.52
C ALA A 5 -5.12 -22.88 5.14
N THR A 6 -6.24 -23.31 5.72
CA THR A 6 -7.17 -22.43 6.44
C THR A 6 -6.48 -21.70 7.58
N ARG A 7 -5.64 -22.39 8.37
CA ARG A 7 -4.87 -21.76 9.45
C ARG A 7 -3.89 -20.71 8.94
N LEU A 8 -3.25 -20.95 7.79
CA LEU A 8 -2.34 -19.98 7.16
C LEU A 8 -3.10 -18.75 6.66
N VAL A 9 -4.27 -18.94 6.05
CA VAL A 9 -5.13 -17.83 5.59
C VAL A 9 -5.62 -16.99 6.77
N ASN A 10 -6.13 -17.61 7.84
CA ASN A 10 -6.57 -16.86 9.03
C ASN A 10 -5.43 -16.03 9.62
N LYS A 11 -4.23 -16.60 9.75
CA LYS A 11 -3.04 -15.85 10.20
C LYS A 11 -2.61 -14.76 9.24
N SER A 12 -2.79 -14.97 7.94
CA SER A 12 -2.50 -13.98 6.92
C SER A 12 -3.40 -12.75 7.06
N VAL A 13 -4.70 -12.98 7.24
CA VAL A 13 -5.70 -11.93 7.47
C VAL A 13 -5.38 -11.15 8.74
N GLU A 14 -5.10 -11.83 9.86
CA GLU A 14 -4.69 -11.16 11.12
C GLU A 14 -3.43 -10.29 10.94
N ALA A 15 -2.41 -10.83 10.24
CA ALA A 15 -1.19 -10.06 9.96
C ALA A 15 -1.46 -8.85 9.07
N PHE A 16 -2.36 -8.97 8.09
CA PHE A 16 -2.77 -7.87 7.22
C PHE A 16 -3.46 -6.76 8.01
N ILE A 17 -4.43 -7.12 8.85
CA ILE A 17 -5.18 -6.17 9.69
C ILE A 17 -4.23 -5.44 10.64
N LEU A 18 -3.35 -6.17 11.32
CA LEU A 18 -2.35 -5.57 12.21
C LEU A 18 -1.41 -4.62 11.48
N GLY A 19 -1.03 -4.94 10.24
CA GLY A 19 -0.30 -4.04 9.37
C GLY A 19 -1.05 -2.72 9.17
N LEU A 20 -2.32 -2.78 8.76
CA LEU A 20 -3.15 -1.60 8.54
C LEU A 20 -3.31 -0.76 9.81
N GLU A 21 -3.56 -1.38 10.95
CA GLU A 21 -3.69 -0.68 12.24
C GLU A 21 -2.41 0.06 12.62
N ILE A 22 -1.25 -0.57 12.44
CA ILE A 22 0.05 0.06 12.71
C ILE A 22 0.26 1.24 11.79
N TYR A 23 0.03 1.08 10.49
CA TYR A 23 0.21 2.15 9.51
C TYR A 23 -0.71 3.33 9.82
N ASN A 24 -1.98 3.06 10.09
CA ASN A 24 -3.00 4.10 10.28
C ASN A 24 -2.94 4.77 11.66
N LYS A 25 -2.08 4.32 12.58
CA LYS A 25 -1.90 4.94 13.89
C LYS A 25 -0.83 6.04 13.84
N PRO A 26 -1.20 7.34 13.86
CA PRO A 26 -0.27 8.44 13.63
C PRO A 26 0.78 8.62 14.73
N THR A 27 0.56 8.02 15.91
CA THR A 27 1.51 8.10 17.04
C THR A 27 2.72 7.18 16.86
N ILE A 28 2.70 6.25 15.89
CA ILE A 28 3.79 5.30 15.66
C ILE A 28 4.78 5.89 14.64
N LYS A 29 6.01 6.12 15.09
CA LYS A 29 7.07 6.73 14.27
C LYS A 29 7.63 5.81 13.18
N TYR A 30 7.64 4.51 13.45
CA TYR A 30 8.15 3.48 12.54
C TYR A 30 7.01 2.75 11.81
N ARG A 31 5.87 3.42 11.61
CA ARG A 31 4.64 2.79 11.11
C ARG A 31 4.77 2.20 9.71
N ALA A 32 5.54 2.84 8.83
CA ALA A 32 5.87 2.34 7.50
C ALA A 32 6.70 1.05 7.55
N GLU A 33 7.69 0.97 8.45
CA GLU A 33 8.50 -0.24 8.66
C GLU A 33 7.67 -1.38 9.23
N GLY A 34 6.88 -1.08 10.26
CA GLY A 34 5.97 -2.03 10.88
C GLY A 34 4.98 -2.58 9.85
N PHE A 35 4.39 -1.71 9.04
CA PHE A 35 3.52 -2.12 7.94
C PHE A 35 4.24 -3.03 6.95
N ALA A 36 5.42 -2.64 6.45
CA ALA A 36 6.20 -3.44 5.49
C ALA A 36 6.51 -4.86 6.02
N PHE A 37 6.78 -4.98 7.33
CA PHE A 37 6.95 -6.28 7.99
C PHE A 37 5.65 -7.10 7.98
N PHE A 38 4.55 -6.53 8.46
CA PHE A 38 3.28 -7.23 8.60
C PHE A 38 2.65 -7.59 7.26
N ILE A 39 2.66 -6.67 6.28
CA ILE A 39 2.13 -6.92 4.93
C ILE A 39 2.94 -8.00 4.21
N SER A 40 4.27 -8.04 4.37
CA SER A 40 5.11 -9.10 3.82
C SER A 40 4.76 -10.47 4.41
N ASN A 41 4.58 -10.53 5.74
CA ASN A 41 4.16 -11.76 6.41
C ASN A 41 2.77 -12.21 5.97
N ALA A 42 1.83 -11.28 5.83
CA ALA A 42 0.48 -11.56 5.32
C ALA A 42 0.56 -12.21 3.93
N TRP A 43 1.24 -11.57 2.98
CA TRP A 43 1.44 -12.13 1.64
C TRP A 43 2.11 -13.51 1.65
N GLU A 44 3.16 -13.70 2.48
CA GLU A 44 3.85 -14.99 2.55
C GLU A 44 2.89 -16.11 2.96
N LEU A 45 2.11 -15.88 4.01
CA LEU A 45 1.14 -16.85 4.53
C LEU A 45 0.01 -17.12 3.53
N MET A 46 -0.51 -16.10 2.87
CA MET A 46 -1.57 -16.24 1.86
C MET A 46 -1.11 -17.03 0.63
N LEU A 47 0.09 -16.73 0.12
CA LEU A 47 0.66 -17.45 -1.02
C LEU A 47 1.04 -18.89 -0.65
N LYS A 48 1.53 -19.13 0.58
CA LYS A 48 1.74 -20.50 1.07
C LYS A 48 0.43 -21.28 1.12
N ALA A 49 -0.63 -20.71 1.66
CA ALA A 49 -1.93 -21.37 1.69
C ALA A 49 -2.44 -21.70 0.28
N TYR A 50 -2.27 -20.78 -0.68
CA TYR A 50 -2.65 -20.99 -2.08
C TYR A 50 -1.87 -22.15 -2.70
N LEU A 51 -0.54 -22.21 -2.50
CA LEU A 51 0.31 -23.31 -2.95
C LEU A 51 -0.09 -24.64 -2.30
N VAL A 52 -0.42 -24.66 -1.00
CA VAL A 52 -0.88 -25.88 -0.32
C VAL A 52 -2.19 -26.39 -0.91
N ASN A 53 -3.15 -25.50 -1.17
CA ASN A 53 -4.45 -25.89 -1.76
C ASN A 53 -4.30 -26.41 -3.19
N LYS A 54 -3.34 -25.86 -3.95
CA LYS A 54 -3.13 -26.20 -5.37
C LYS A 54 -2.26 -27.45 -5.55
N ASP A 55 -1.13 -27.52 -4.85
CA ASP A 55 -0.04 -28.46 -5.11
C ASP A 55 0.29 -29.35 -3.90
N GLY A 56 -0.46 -29.23 -2.80
CA GLY A 56 -0.27 -30.00 -1.56
C GLY A 56 0.77 -29.40 -0.59
N LEU A 57 0.88 -29.99 0.60
CA LEU A 57 1.68 -29.44 1.71
C LEU A 57 3.18 -29.32 1.38
N GLU A 58 3.75 -30.26 0.63
CA GLU A 58 5.17 -30.26 0.27
C GLU A 58 5.58 -29.05 -0.61
N SER A 59 4.61 -28.40 -1.26
CA SER A 59 4.85 -27.28 -2.17
C SER A 59 5.49 -26.05 -1.51
N ILE A 60 5.33 -25.91 -0.18
CA ILE A 60 5.82 -24.79 0.62
C ILE A 60 7.13 -25.08 1.36
N TYR A 61 7.76 -26.24 1.15
CA TYR A 61 9.03 -26.61 1.74
C TYR A 61 10.18 -26.58 0.72
N PHE A 62 11.41 -26.40 1.20
CA PHE A 62 12.61 -26.56 0.36
C PHE A 62 12.86 -28.05 0.11
N LYS A 63 13.13 -28.41 -1.15
CA LYS A 63 13.39 -29.81 -1.54
C LYS A 63 14.62 -30.41 -0.85
N ASP A 64 15.63 -29.58 -0.62
CA ASP A 64 16.90 -29.93 0.02
C ASP A 64 16.86 -29.79 1.55
N LYS A 65 15.88 -29.07 2.10
CA LYS A 65 15.73 -28.77 3.53
C LYS A 65 14.26 -28.82 3.96
N PRO A 66 13.68 -30.01 4.20
CA PRO A 66 12.26 -30.19 4.49
C PRO A 66 11.83 -29.61 5.85
N ASP A 67 12.77 -29.21 6.70
CA ASP A 67 12.52 -28.47 7.95
C ASP A 67 12.26 -26.98 7.72
N ARG A 68 12.55 -26.46 6.53
CA ARG A 68 12.44 -25.03 6.19
C ARG A 68 11.34 -24.79 5.17
N THR A 69 10.45 -23.84 5.47
CA THR A 69 9.44 -23.36 4.51
C THR A 69 9.99 -22.26 3.61
N LEU A 70 9.40 -22.12 2.43
CA LEU A 70 9.72 -21.06 1.47
C LEU A 70 9.52 -19.67 2.08
N SER A 71 10.32 -18.70 1.64
CA SER A 71 10.13 -17.28 1.94
C SER A 71 9.14 -16.64 0.95
N LEU A 72 8.68 -15.42 1.26
CA LEU A 72 7.85 -14.61 0.37
C LEU A 72 8.43 -14.52 -1.05
N GLU A 73 9.73 -14.24 -1.20
CA GLU A 73 10.41 -14.12 -2.50
C GLU A 73 10.29 -15.41 -3.32
N ASN A 74 10.35 -16.56 -2.65
CA ASN A 74 10.23 -17.87 -3.30
C ASN A 74 8.77 -18.19 -3.65
N CYS A 75 7.82 -17.81 -2.78
CA CYS A 75 6.39 -17.93 -3.05
C CYS A 75 5.96 -17.07 -4.25
N ILE A 76 6.41 -15.82 -4.31
CA ILE A 76 6.14 -14.91 -5.44
C ILE A 76 6.64 -15.51 -6.75
N LYS A 77 7.89 -15.98 -6.80
CA LYS A 77 8.46 -16.59 -8.02
C LYS A 77 7.70 -17.82 -8.51
N LYS A 78 7.09 -18.57 -7.58
CA LYS A 78 6.27 -19.75 -7.90
C LYS A 78 4.88 -19.38 -8.41
N VAL A 79 4.25 -18.38 -7.80
CA VAL A 79 2.86 -18.00 -8.10
C VAL A 79 2.79 -17.05 -9.30
N PHE A 80 3.63 -16.02 -9.32
CA PHE A 80 3.67 -14.97 -10.34
C PHE A 80 4.88 -15.17 -11.25
N THR A 81 4.74 -16.02 -12.28
CA THR A 81 5.87 -16.43 -13.13
C THR A 81 6.35 -15.32 -14.09
N ASN A 82 5.45 -14.43 -14.51
CA ASN A 82 5.81 -13.26 -15.31
C ASN A 82 6.58 -12.24 -14.46
N LYS A 83 7.85 -12.00 -14.78
CA LYS A 83 8.72 -11.05 -14.06
C LYS A 83 8.32 -9.60 -14.25
N ASN A 84 7.62 -9.29 -15.33
CA ASN A 84 7.19 -7.93 -15.66
C ASN A 84 5.76 -7.65 -15.19
N ASP A 85 5.17 -8.56 -14.42
CA ASP A 85 3.86 -8.36 -13.84
C ASP A 85 3.90 -7.22 -12.80
N PRO A 86 3.06 -6.18 -12.93
CA PRO A 86 3.10 -5.02 -12.04
C PRO A 86 2.89 -5.34 -10.56
N LEU A 87 1.99 -6.28 -10.23
CA LEU A 87 1.76 -6.74 -8.86
C LEU A 87 3.00 -7.43 -8.32
N ARG A 88 3.63 -8.29 -9.13
CA ARG A 88 4.90 -8.92 -8.75
C ARG A 88 5.98 -7.87 -8.48
N LEU A 89 6.14 -6.89 -9.36
CA LEU A 89 7.13 -5.81 -9.19
C LEU A 89 6.85 -5.01 -7.92
N ASN A 90 5.58 -4.73 -7.62
CA ASN A 90 5.18 -4.12 -6.35
C ASN A 90 5.66 -4.97 -5.16
N LEU A 91 5.37 -6.27 -5.14
CA LEU A 91 5.78 -7.15 -4.04
C LEU A 91 7.30 -7.27 -3.89
N GLU A 92 8.04 -7.35 -4.99
CA GLU A 92 9.50 -7.36 -4.98
C GLU A 92 10.04 -6.04 -4.38
N ARG A 93 9.41 -4.90 -4.70
CA ARG A 93 9.73 -3.60 -4.09
C ARG A 93 9.41 -3.55 -2.59
N ILE A 94 8.26 -4.08 -2.16
CA ILE A 94 7.90 -4.17 -0.73
C ILE A 94 8.92 -5.01 0.04
N ILE A 95 9.42 -6.09 -0.54
CA ILE A 95 10.48 -6.91 0.06
C ILE A 95 11.78 -6.13 0.21
N GLU A 96 12.20 -5.39 -0.82
CA GLU A 96 13.38 -4.53 -0.76
C GLU A 96 13.24 -3.47 0.32
N LEU A 97 12.06 -2.86 0.41
CA LEU A 97 11.73 -1.91 1.46
C LEU A 97 11.83 -2.57 2.82
N ARG A 98 11.20 -3.72 3.06
CA ARG A 98 11.33 -4.48 4.33
C ARG A 98 12.79 -4.75 4.71
N ASN A 99 13.63 -5.13 3.75
CA ASN A 99 15.05 -5.43 3.98
C ASN A 99 15.89 -4.17 4.25
N THR A 100 15.51 -3.04 3.66
CA THR A 100 16.21 -1.75 3.83
C THR A 100 15.69 -0.99 5.06
N SER A 101 14.43 -1.24 5.43
CA SER A 101 13.69 -0.69 6.57
C SER A 101 14.42 -0.92 7.88
N THR A 102 15.07 -2.06 8.08
CA THR A 102 15.75 -2.33 9.37
C THR A 102 16.90 -1.38 9.69
N HIS A 103 17.30 -0.51 8.75
CA HIS A 103 18.41 0.42 8.93
C HIS A 103 18.12 1.89 8.56
N PHE A 104 17.10 2.20 7.74
CA PHE A 104 17.02 3.53 7.10
C PHE A 104 15.61 4.14 6.84
N ILE A 105 14.49 3.46 7.09
CA ILE A 105 13.16 4.04 6.81
C ILE A 105 12.71 4.93 7.97
N THR A 106 13.05 6.20 7.86
CA THR A 106 12.62 7.22 8.81
C THR A 106 11.24 7.77 8.43
N GLU A 107 10.52 8.36 9.41
CA GLU A 107 9.20 9.02 9.26
C GLU A 107 9.08 9.87 7.98
N ASP A 108 10.21 10.45 7.58
CA ASP A 108 10.32 11.31 6.42
C ASP A 108 9.85 10.57 5.14
N TYR A 109 10.30 9.34 4.88
CA TYR A 109 10.14 8.76 3.53
C TYR A 109 8.80 8.09 3.26
N GLU A 110 7.87 8.14 4.21
CA GLU A 110 6.56 7.50 4.11
C GLU A 110 5.79 7.91 2.86
N ALA A 111 5.76 9.21 2.52
CA ALA A 111 5.00 9.73 1.39
C ALA A 111 5.45 9.15 0.03
N ILE A 112 6.69 8.68 -0.06
CA ILE A 112 7.27 8.09 -1.29
C ILE A 112 6.84 6.64 -1.45
N TYR A 113 6.76 5.91 -0.34
CA TYR A 113 6.39 4.48 -0.34
C TYR A 113 4.89 4.25 -0.29
N ALA A 114 4.14 5.25 0.18
CA ALA A 114 2.71 5.14 0.35
C ALA A 114 1.93 4.69 -0.90
N PRO A 115 2.24 5.15 -2.13
CA PRO A 115 1.57 4.62 -3.31
C PRO A 115 1.83 3.13 -3.54
N LEU A 116 3.05 2.66 -3.24
CA LEU A 116 3.40 1.23 -3.32
C LEU A 116 2.66 0.43 -2.26
N PHE A 117 2.60 0.94 -1.03
CA PHE A 117 1.87 0.30 0.06
C PHE A 117 0.37 0.24 -0.23
N GLN A 118 -0.22 1.33 -0.75
CA GLN A 118 -1.64 1.36 -1.10
C GLN A 118 -1.97 0.35 -2.20
N ALA A 119 -1.15 0.26 -3.26
CA ALA A 119 -1.29 -0.78 -4.28
C ALA A 119 -1.16 -2.18 -3.67
N CYS A 120 -0.21 -2.40 -2.77
CA CYS A 120 -0.01 -3.67 -2.08
C CYS A 120 -1.24 -4.09 -1.26
N VAL A 121 -1.89 -3.15 -0.58
CA VAL A 121 -3.13 -3.39 0.19
C VAL A 121 -4.27 -3.84 -0.73
N ILE A 122 -4.50 -3.13 -1.83
CA ILE A 122 -5.57 -3.45 -2.77
C ILE A 122 -5.29 -4.80 -3.45
N ASN A 123 -4.08 -4.99 -3.96
CA ASN A 123 -3.65 -6.27 -4.55
C ASN A 123 -3.84 -7.44 -3.58
N TYR A 124 -3.58 -7.24 -2.28
CA TYR A 124 -3.75 -8.29 -1.28
C TYR A 124 -5.23 -8.65 -1.13
N ALA A 125 -6.10 -7.65 -0.99
CA ALA A 125 -7.55 -7.85 -0.87
C ALA A 125 -8.10 -8.59 -2.10
N GLU A 126 -7.71 -8.18 -3.30
CA GLU A 126 -8.11 -8.82 -4.55
C GLU A 126 -7.63 -10.27 -4.64
N LYS A 127 -6.35 -10.54 -4.32
CA LYS A 127 -5.79 -11.90 -4.38
C LYS A 127 -6.29 -12.80 -3.25
N LEU A 128 -6.63 -12.25 -2.09
CA LEU A 128 -7.29 -13.00 -1.04
C LEU A 128 -8.67 -13.50 -1.50
N GLN A 129 -9.45 -12.62 -2.16
CA GLN A 129 -10.72 -13.00 -2.76
C GLN A 129 -10.53 -14.01 -3.91
N GLU A 130 -9.57 -13.79 -4.82
CA GLU A 130 -9.33 -14.68 -5.96
C GLU A 130 -8.86 -16.09 -5.54
N PHE A 131 -7.91 -16.17 -4.61
CA PHE A 131 -7.26 -17.44 -4.25
C PHE A 131 -8.02 -18.21 -3.16
N HIS A 132 -8.72 -17.52 -2.28
CA HIS A 132 -9.33 -18.11 -1.09
C HIS A 132 -10.83 -17.82 -0.94
N ASN A 133 -11.42 -17.04 -1.84
CA ASN A 133 -12.82 -16.63 -1.80
C ASN A 133 -13.21 -15.97 -0.46
N ILE A 134 -12.30 -15.12 0.06
CA ILE A 134 -12.50 -14.33 1.27
C ILE A 134 -12.48 -12.85 0.92
N ASP A 135 -13.58 -12.19 1.24
CA ASP A 135 -13.73 -10.75 1.14
C ASP A 135 -13.25 -10.11 2.45
N ILE A 136 -12.11 -9.43 2.38
CA ILE A 136 -11.50 -8.78 3.56
C ILE A 136 -12.39 -7.69 4.16
N THR A 137 -13.35 -7.15 3.40
CA THR A 137 -14.25 -6.09 3.88
C THR A 137 -15.29 -6.60 4.88
N GLN A 138 -15.44 -7.93 5.00
CA GLN A 138 -16.24 -8.56 6.06
C GLN A 138 -15.52 -8.53 7.42
N GLU A 139 -14.20 -8.42 7.42
CA GLU A 139 -13.36 -8.43 8.63
C GLU A 139 -12.94 -7.00 9.03
N VAL A 140 -12.72 -6.11 8.05
CA VAL A 140 -12.38 -4.70 8.29
C VAL A 140 -13.21 -3.76 7.42
N ALA A 141 -13.61 -2.61 7.96
CA ALA A 141 -14.32 -1.60 7.18
C ALA A 141 -13.47 -1.14 5.98
N SER A 142 -14.09 -0.92 4.82
CA SER A 142 -13.37 -0.53 3.59
C SER A 142 -12.52 0.74 3.76
N SER A 143 -12.91 1.65 4.66
CA SER A 143 -12.14 2.85 4.99
C SER A 143 -10.76 2.55 5.61
N PHE A 144 -10.58 1.39 6.26
CA PHE A 144 -9.30 0.97 6.81
C PHE A 144 -8.32 0.47 5.74
N LEU A 145 -8.80 0.14 4.54
CA LEU A 145 -7.95 -0.23 3.41
C LEU A 145 -7.23 0.98 2.79
N THR A 146 -7.69 2.18 3.10
CA THR A 146 -6.99 3.42 2.71
C THR A 146 -5.93 3.76 3.76
N LEU A 147 -4.71 3.94 3.29
CA LEU A 147 -3.56 4.27 4.12
C LEU A 147 -3.51 5.79 4.38
N ASN A 148 -3.50 6.18 5.65
CA ASN A 148 -3.45 7.58 6.05
C ASN A 148 -2.04 8.14 5.92
N LEU A 149 -1.89 9.26 5.22
CA LEU A 149 -0.60 9.92 5.01
C LEU A 149 -0.44 11.21 5.79
N ASN A 150 0.74 11.34 6.42
CA ASN A 150 1.27 12.64 6.80
C ASN A 150 2.08 13.18 5.63
N VAL A 151 1.48 14.09 4.86
CA VAL A 151 2.15 14.71 3.71
C VAL A 151 3.03 15.86 4.20
N ASP A 152 4.18 15.53 4.78
CA ASP A 152 5.24 16.52 4.96
C ASP A 152 6.13 16.53 3.72
N LYS A 153 6.20 17.67 3.02
CA LYS A 153 7.07 17.82 1.85
C LYS A 153 8.53 17.72 2.29
N LEU A 154 9.22 16.69 1.80
CA LEU A 154 10.66 16.54 1.99
C LEU A 154 11.43 17.19 0.87
N SER A 155 12.17 18.24 1.23
CA SER A 155 13.23 18.78 0.39
C SER A 155 14.53 18.01 0.62
N ASP A 156 15.34 17.91 -0.43
CA ASP A 156 16.69 17.33 -0.37
C ASP A 156 17.57 18.02 0.70
N GLU A 157 17.33 19.30 0.94
CA GLU A 157 18.00 20.09 1.97
C GLU A 157 17.69 19.59 3.38
N ARG A 158 16.40 19.31 3.68
CA ARG A 158 16.00 18.74 4.98
C ARG A 158 16.61 17.37 5.21
N VAL A 159 16.68 16.56 4.15
CA VAL A 159 17.31 15.23 4.18
C VAL A 159 18.81 15.35 4.49
N ARG A 160 19.53 16.18 3.72
CA ARG A 160 20.97 16.41 3.91
C ARG A 160 21.31 17.01 5.27
N ALA A 161 20.38 17.73 5.89
CA ALA A 161 20.55 18.30 7.23
C ALA A 161 20.36 17.26 8.36
N LYS A 162 19.55 16.22 8.14
CA LYS A 162 19.19 15.23 9.16
C LYS A 162 20.08 13.98 9.16
N TYR A 163 20.68 13.63 8.01
CA TYR A 163 21.43 12.39 7.83
C TYR A 163 22.89 12.63 7.44
N SER A 164 23.72 11.59 7.57
CA SER A 164 25.07 11.60 7.00
C SER A 164 24.98 11.77 5.48
N LYS A 165 26.07 12.28 4.86
CA LYS A 165 26.13 12.47 3.42
C LYS A 165 25.81 11.20 2.64
N GLU A 166 26.37 10.06 3.06
CA GLU A 166 26.16 8.77 2.40
C GLU A 166 24.69 8.32 2.47
N THR A 167 24.07 8.43 3.65
CA THR A 167 22.67 8.07 3.85
C THR A 167 21.74 9.01 3.09
N ALA A 168 21.99 10.33 3.14
CA ALA A 168 21.20 11.32 2.42
C ALA A 168 21.19 11.08 0.90
N GLU A 169 22.36 10.88 0.29
CA GLU A 169 22.47 10.62 -1.15
C GLU A 169 21.82 9.30 -1.57
N ARG A 170 21.89 8.29 -0.70
CA ARG A 170 21.19 7.01 -0.94
C ARG A 170 19.69 7.19 -0.93
N LEU A 171 19.15 7.84 0.09
CA LEU A 171 17.72 8.06 0.21
C LEU A 171 17.16 8.94 -0.91
N ILE A 172 17.88 9.98 -1.32
CA ILE A 172 17.48 10.85 -2.45
C ILE A 172 17.44 10.03 -3.75
N ARG A 173 18.43 9.17 -3.99
CA ARG A 173 18.46 8.30 -5.16
C ARG A 173 17.31 7.29 -5.16
N GLU A 174 17.11 6.56 -4.07
CA GLU A 174 16.00 5.61 -3.94
C GLU A 174 14.64 6.28 -4.13
N ARG A 175 14.45 7.49 -3.58
CA ARG A 175 13.25 8.30 -3.84
C ARG A 175 13.06 8.55 -5.33
N ASN A 176 14.08 9.05 -6.01
CA ASN A 176 13.98 9.43 -7.42
C ASN A 176 13.74 8.21 -8.32
N GLU A 177 14.33 7.06 -7.98
CA GLU A 177 14.07 5.77 -8.65
C GLU A 177 12.61 5.33 -8.49
N ILE A 178 12.10 5.32 -7.25
CA ILE A 178 10.70 4.97 -6.97
C ILE A 178 9.74 5.92 -7.66
N GLN A 179 10.00 7.23 -7.57
CA GLN A 179 9.19 8.22 -8.28
C GLN A 179 9.21 7.98 -9.79
N GLY A 180 10.36 7.63 -10.37
CA GLY A 180 10.47 7.28 -11.79
C GLY A 180 9.66 6.03 -12.17
N GLU A 181 9.58 5.03 -11.29
CA GLU A 181 8.78 3.81 -11.53
C GLU A 181 7.27 4.05 -11.39
N ILE A 182 6.87 4.93 -10.46
CA ILE A 182 5.46 5.33 -10.23
C ILE A 182 4.89 6.09 -11.44
N VAL A 183 5.73 6.68 -12.31
CA VAL A 183 5.27 7.33 -13.56
C VAL A 183 4.62 6.32 -14.53
N SER A 184 4.80 5.01 -14.33
CA SER A 184 3.93 4.04 -14.98
C SER A 184 2.54 4.09 -14.33
N GLU A 185 1.52 4.54 -15.07
CA GLU A 185 0.12 4.65 -14.61
C GLU A 185 -0.54 3.26 -14.37
N ASN A 186 0.14 2.31 -13.74
CA ASN A 186 -0.37 0.98 -13.45
C ASN A 186 -0.78 0.86 -11.98
N PRO A 187 -2.10 0.80 -11.67
CA PRO A 187 -2.60 0.73 -10.29
C PRO A 187 -2.12 -0.51 -9.52
N SER A 188 -1.82 -1.62 -10.21
CA SER A 188 -1.28 -2.82 -9.57
C SER A 188 0.17 -2.65 -9.12
N PHE A 189 0.90 -1.66 -9.64
CA PHE A 189 2.23 -1.31 -9.16
C PHE A 189 2.20 -0.23 -8.07
N ALA A 190 1.49 0.87 -8.30
CA ALA A 190 1.38 1.99 -7.37
C ALA A 190 0.04 2.71 -7.54
N ILE A 191 -0.58 3.11 -6.43
CA ILE A 191 -1.82 3.90 -6.43
C ILE A 191 -1.53 5.25 -5.77
N PRO A 192 -1.50 6.36 -6.52
CA PRO A 192 -1.41 7.70 -5.93
C PRO A 192 -2.57 7.93 -4.97
N ILE A 193 -2.27 8.47 -3.79
CA ILE A 193 -3.31 8.86 -2.83
C ILE A 193 -3.69 10.31 -3.15
N GLU A 194 -4.86 10.47 -3.76
CA GLU A 194 -5.43 11.77 -4.09
C GLU A 194 -6.60 12.09 -3.15
N THR A 195 -6.62 13.31 -2.61
CA THR A 195 -7.76 13.82 -1.83
C THR A 195 -8.49 14.86 -2.64
N HIS A 196 -9.71 14.55 -3.08
CA HIS A 196 -10.58 15.48 -3.76
C HIS A 196 -11.53 16.14 -2.77
N LEU A 197 -11.47 17.47 -2.64
CA LEU A 197 -12.40 18.26 -1.84
C LEU A 197 -13.44 18.89 -2.76
N TYR A 198 -14.72 18.67 -2.47
CA TYR A 198 -15.85 19.23 -3.22
C TYR A 198 -16.63 20.23 -2.36
N ILE A 199 -16.97 21.37 -2.94
CA ILE A 199 -17.83 22.37 -2.28
C ILE A 199 -19.27 22.15 -2.74
N THR A 200 -20.16 21.79 -1.81
CA THR A 200 -21.61 21.69 -2.07
C THR A 200 -22.39 22.81 -1.39
N LYS A 201 -23.47 23.27 -2.05
CA LYS A 201 -24.44 24.22 -1.47
C LYS A 201 -25.47 23.54 -0.57
N LYS A 202 -25.63 22.22 -0.66
CA LYS A 202 -26.59 21.46 0.15
C LYS A 202 -25.93 21.10 1.47
N GLU A 203 -26.32 21.79 2.53
CA GLU A 203 -25.75 21.61 3.87
C GLU A 203 -25.85 20.16 4.38
N LYS A 204 -26.94 19.47 4.05
CA LYS A 204 -27.16 18.07 4.42
C LYS A 204 -26.22 17.07 3.74
N ASP A 205 -25.59 17.47 2.62
CA ASP A 205 -24.68 16.63 1.85
C ASP A 205 -23.20 17.02 2.12
N ALA A 206 -22.94 17.90 3.09
CA ALA A 206 -21.60 18.41 3.40
C ALA A 206 -21.00 17.70 4.62
N ASP A 207 -19.81 17.10 4.44
CA ASP A 207 -19.04 16.50 5.53
C ASP A 207 -18.32 17.55 6.39
N LEU A 208 -17.95 18.69 5.80
CA LEU A 208 -17.22 19.78 6.43
C LEU A 208 -17.83 21.13 6.07
N LYS A 209 -17.94 22.03 7.06
CA LYS A 209 -18.29 23.44 6.83
C LYS A 209 -17.04 24.29 6.82
N VAL A 210 -16.78 24.99 5.72
CA VAL A 210 -15.58 25.81 5.52
C VAL A 210 -15.96 27.28 5.30
N LYS A 211 -15.06 28.20 5.68
CA LYS A 211 -15.18 29.65 5.42
C LYS A 211 -14.04 30.07 4.50
N ILE A 212 -14.34 30.94 3.55
CA ILE A 212 -13.32 31.56 2.68
C ILE A 212 -12.64 32.70 3.45
N GLU A 213 -11.32 32.63 3.56
CA GLU A 213 -10.47 33.67 4.14
C GLU A 213 -9.53 34.22 3.06
N ARG A 214 -9.45 35.56 2.94
CA ARG A 214 -8.68 36.22 1.87
C ARG A 214 -7.18 36.24 2.13
N ASP A 215 -6.77 36.13 3.39
CA ASP A 215 -5.37 36.30 3.83
C ASP A 215 -4.72 34.96 4.21
N ALA A 216 -5.27 33.83 3.76
CA ALA A 216 -4.71 32.52 4.04
C ALA A 216 -3.35 32.34 3.32
N THR A 217 -2.36 31.82 4.04
CA THR A 217 -1.01 31.50 3.51
C THR A 217 -1.02 30.37 2.48
N ASN A 218 -2.04 29.51 2.50
CA ASN A 218 -2.21 28.39 1.57
C ASN A 218 -3.30 28.71 0.55
N SER A 219 -2.98 28.58 -0.75
CA SER A 219 -3.95 28.75 -1.84
C SER A 219 -4.54 27.40 -2.26
N VAL A 220 -5.86 27.36 -2.44
CA VAL A 220 -6.57 26.22 -3.03
C VAL A 220 -7.13 26.68 -4.36
N ALA A 221 -6.80 25.98 -5.45
CA ALA A 221 -7.38 26.24 -6.76
C ALA A 221 -8.82 25.71 -6.78
N ILE A 222 -9.80 26.62 -6.86
CA ILE A 222 -11.19 26.24 -7.11
C ILE A 222 -11.30 25.88 -8.60
N ILE A 223 -11.28 24.59 -8.93
CA ILE A 223 -11.54 24.11 -10.30
C ILE A 223 -13.06 24.04 -10.46
N HIS A 224 -13.58 24.78 -11.44
CA HIS A 224 -14.97 25.22 -11.54
C HIS A 224 -15.99 24.14 -11.99
N ASP A 225 -17.21 24.29 -11.47
CA ASP A 225 -18.56 24.00 -12.01
C ASP A 225 -18.84 22.65 -12.70
N ILE A 226 -19.56 21.76 -12.00
CA ILE A 226 -20.35 20.70 -12.64
C ILE A 226 -21.53 21.39 -13.35
N LYS A 227 -21.39 21.65 -14.66
CA LYS A 227 -22.55 21.98 -15.50
C LYS A 227 -23.32 20.70 -15.80
N ASP A 228 -24.57 20.65 -15.36
CA ASP A 228 -25.52 19.58 -15.69
C ASP A 228 -25.62 19.44 -17.22
N SER A 229 -25.29 18.26 -17.75
CA SER A 229 -25.31 17.99 -19.19
C SER A 229 -26.72 18.18 -19.79
N ASN A 230 -27.77 18.02 -18.98
CA ASN A 230 -29.17 18.25 -19.40
C ASN A 230 -29.52 19.74 -19.56
N SER A 231 -28.70 20.64 -19.03
CA SER A 231 -28.87 22.09 -19.23
C SER A 231 -28.19 22.63 -20.48
N ILE A 232 -27.45 21.77 -21.22
CA ILE A 232 -26.69 22.15 -22.43
C ILE A 232 -27.47 21.79 -23.71
N TYR A 233 -28.34 20.77 -23.67
CA TYR A 233 -29.18 20.37 -24.80
C TYR A 233 -30.66 20.46 -24.43
N ILE A 234 -31.26 21.63 -24.63
CA ILE A 234 -32.71 21.77 -24.65
C ILE A 234 -33.18 21.16 -25.98
N TYR A 235 -33.79 19.97 -25.93
CA TYR A 235 -34.51 19.42 -27.09
C TYR A 235 -35.62 20.41 -27.47
N THR A 236 -35.49 21.02 -28.66
CA THR A 236 -36.55 21.77 -29.33
C THR A 236 -37.29 20.85 -30.27
#